data_AF-A0A954N8W2-F1
#
_entry.id   AF-A0A954N8W2-F1
#
_cell.length_a   1.000
_cell.length_b   1.000
_cell.length_c   1.000
_cell.angle_alpha   90.00
_cell.angle_beta   90.00
_cell.angle_gamma   90.00
#
_symmetry.space_group_name_H-M   'P 1'
#
loop_
_entity.id
_entity.type
_entity.pdbx_description
1 polymer ?
#
loop_
_entity_poly.entity_id
_entity_poly.type
_entity_poly.pdbx_seq_one_letter_code
_entity_poly.pdbx_strand_id
1 'polypeptide(L)'
;MRIVSYNTAGGPRADSETVLTEIGNEMVGGIAKPIDVLVLQEQTTIAATTAAFKELLNAAYADDPAAVYAQGVLQGGSSGAGRPGVVYNSVTVELIDEVAFGVVNGSAQARQTLRYQFRPVGYGPEADFYVYSNHYKSGQSDTARREVEATALRADADALGEGAAIIYTGDFNIYTSSEPMWATLTGSGAGQAYDPINRVGTWHDNYGFRDVHTQSPVTTARFSGQVTAGMDDRFDFQLVSGELLDGEGVSYIPGTYHAFGNNGTHPFNGELDFMTNTALPTATLTAIANSSDHLPVVADYQVPAVLGVTADTIPGKVIVGADVRWDVTVENAAEVVVAHGADELDYTIETLAGDLVTSISDVDSALGGGNLHSLAIDTATPGSHGGAIEIASTSHAVANNHVAQYAFTNVVDHANPSFDATDDLDIATIDFGVVALGSSTLNRPAALHALESLLGDTAALDLDVIVASGDTVALSTTLTTFAGLAAGEQIDFDAVLDSATPGAFATDLQLEFSDEDLPGEASGVTLMLQLLARVAIGGDADTDGLVSGTDYLAWAGHWGQSAGAWNDGEFNGDGVIDGLDYLVWAENYGTSEQSLLAVTVPEPASAALLAAVLVPLGLRFRRRRGASA
;
A
#
# COMPACT_ATOMS: atom_id res chain seq x y z
N MET A 1 12.41 -11.47 20.67
CA MET A 1 12.96 -10.88 21.90
C MET A 1 14.07 -11.77 22.46
N ARG A 2 15.20 -11.20 22.88
CA ARG A 2 16.34 -11.86 23.54
C ARG A 2 16.26 -11.69 25.05
N ILE A 3 16.16 -12.80 25.78
CA ILE A 3 16.08 -12.81 27.24
C ILE A 3 17.30 -13.52 27.81
N VAL A 4 17.94 -12.89 28.79
CA VAL A 4 19.18 -13.36 29.40
C VAL A 4 18.99 -13.49 30.91
N SER A 5 19.36 -14.64 31.46
CA SER A 5 19.49 -14.83 32.90
C SER A 5 20.95 -14.84 33.30
N TYR A 6 21.35 -14.08 34.33
CA TYR A 6 22.74 -13.98 34.72
C TYR A 6 22.93 -13.74 36.21
N ASN A 7 23.54 -14.71 36.91
CA ASN A 7 24.11 -14.49 38.22
C ASN A 7 25.42 -13.71 38.07
N THR A 8 25.50 -12.53 38.70
CA THR A 8 26.63 -11.60 38.50
C THR A 8 27.54 -11.48 39.72
N ALA A 9 27.44 -12.38 40.69
CA ALA A 9 28.32 -12.43 41.86
C ALA A 9 28.47 -11.08 42.60
N GLY A 10 27.40 -10.30 42.75
CA GLY A 10 27.44 -9.02 43.47
C GLY A 10 27.38 -7.73 42.64
N GLY A 11 27.45 -7.80 41.30
CA GLY A 11 27.27 -6.65 40.40
C GLY A 11 28.22 -6.65 39.19
N PRO A 12 28.23 -5.60 38.36
CA PRO A 12 29.10 -5.55 37.19
C PRO A 12 30.57 -5.34 37.55
N ARG A 13 31.46 -5.81 36.67
CA ARG A 13 32.92 -5.69 36.73
C ARG A 13 33.46 -5.10 35.42
N ALA A 14 34.78 -4.87 35.37
CA ALA A 14 35.44 -4.20 34.23
C ALA A 14 35.09 -4.81 32.87
N ASP A 15 34.98 -6.14 32.78
CA ASP A 15 34.71 -6.82 31.51
C ASP A 15 33.22 -7.12 31.28
N SER A 16 32.33 -6.67 32.18
CA SER A 16 30.89 -6.95 32.05
C SER A 16 30.27 -6.29 30.84
N GLU A 17 30.75 -5.11 30.44
CA GLU A 17 30.32 -4.47 29.19
C GLU A 17 30.61 -5.33 27.97
N THR A 18 31.82 -5.93 27.91
CA THR A 18 32.19 -6.87 26.83
C THR A 18 31.28 -8.09 26.82
N VAL A 19 30.95 -8.66 27.97
CA VAL A 19 30.01 -9.80 28.04
C VAL A 19 28.64 -9.42 27.46
N LEU A 20 28.09 -8.29 27.87
CA LEU A 20 26.75 -7.86 27.45
C LEU A 20 26.66 -7.46 25.97
N THR A 21 27.72 -6.83 25.45
CA THR A 21 27.81 -6.48 24.03
C THR A 21 28.00 -7.71 23.15
N GLU A 22 28.83 -8.67 23.58
CA GLU A 22 29.07 -9.89 22.81
C GLU A 22 27.86 -10.83 22.81
N ILE A 23 27.03 -10.84 23.86
CA ILE A 23 25.71 -11.50 23.82
C ILE A 23 24.84 -10.87 22.72
N GLY A 24 24.92 -9.54 22.54
CA GLY A 24 24.17 -8.86 21.48
C GLY A 24 24.69 -9.17 20.08
N ASN A 25 26.01 -9.34 19.95
CA ASN A 25 26.68 -9.62 18.69
C ASN A 25 26.61 -11.09 18.26
N GLU A 26 26.34 -12.01 19.19
CA GLU A 26 26.29 -13.43 18.88
C GLU A 26 25.08 -13.78 18.00
N MET A 27 25.39 -14.46 16.90
CA MET A 27 24.40 -14.94 15.93
C MET A 27 23.98 -16.37 16.26
N VAL A 28 22.76 -16.53 16.76
CA VAL A 28 22.14 -17.83 17.05
C VAL A 28 20.77 -17.87 16.36
N GLY A 29 20.47 -18.94 15.62
CA GLY A 29 19.21 -19.02 14.86
C GLY A 29 19.06 -17.94 13.77
N GLY A 30 20.15 -17.28 13.36
CA GLY A 30 20.10 -16.12 12.45
C GLY A 30 19.83 -14.78 13.16
N ILE A 31 19.72 -14.80 14.49
CA ILE A 31 19.42 -13.62 15.32
C ILE A 31 20.71 -13.14 16.00
N ALA A 32 21.11 -11.91 15.68
CA ALA A 32 22.08 -11.13 16.43
C ALA A 32 21.43 -9.79 16.74
N LYS A 33 21.13 -9.55 18.03
CA LYS A 33 20.46 -8.33 18.48
C LYS A 33 20.77 -8.01 19.94
N PRO A 34 20.67 -6.74 20.37
CA PRO A 34 20.79 -6.35 21.78
C PRO A 34 19.82 -7.13 22.69
N ILE A 35 20.18 -7.19 23.97
CA ILE A 35 19.37 -7.87 24.99
C ILE A 35 18.07 -7.09 25.20
N ASP A 36 16.91 -7.75 25.16
CA ASP A 36 15.63 -7.10 25.46
C ASP A 36 15.32 -7.15 26.97
N VAL A 37 15.60 -8.29 27.62
CA VAL A 37 15.44 -8.44 29.08
C VAL A 37 16.65 -9.14 29.69
N LEU A 38 17.35 -8.45 30.60
CA LEU A 38 18.44 -8.98 31.40
C LEU A 38 17.96 -9.22 32.84
N VAL A 39 17.78 -10.47 33.19
CA VAL A 39 17.32 -10.94 34.50
C VAL A 39 18.52 -11.30 35.36
N LEU A 40 18.65 -10.62 36.49
CA LEU A 40 19.86 -10.62 37.29
C LEU A 40 19.67 -11.31 38.63
N GLN A 41 20.67 -12.08 39.04
CA GLN A 41 20.81 -12.59 40.41
C GLN A 41 22.02 -11.95 41.09
N GLU A 42 22.06 -12.07 42.42
CA GLU A 42 23.15 -11.54 43.26
C GLU A 42 23.35 -10.03 43.25
N GLN A 43 22.30 -9.27 42.94
CA GLN A 43 22.36 -7.82 43.06
C GLN A 43 22.47 -7.40 44.53
N THR A 44 23.28 -6.39 44.81
CA THR A 44 23.36 -5.83 46.17
C THR A 44 22.09 -5.03 46.46
N THR A 45 21.73 -4.10 45.57
CA THR A 45 20.45 -3.39 45.57
C THR A 45 20.10 -2.99 44.13
N ILE A 46 18.82 -2.73 43.88
CA ILE A 46 18.32 -2.19 42.61
C ILE A 46 18.97 -0.83 42.30
N ALA A 47 19.07 0.05 43.30
CA ALA A 47 19.62 1.39 43.14
C ALA A 47 21.15 1.42 42.95
N ALA A 48 21.86 0.31 43.18
CA ALA A 48 23.32 0.24 43.02
C ALA A 48 23.72 -0.65 41.84
N THR A 49 23.57 -1.98 41.98
CA THR A 49 24.21 -2.92 41.06
C THR A 49 23.34 -3.19 39.84
N THR A 50 22.00 -3.25 39.98
CA THR A 50 21.07 -3.28 38.83
C THR A 50 21.18 -1.98 38.02
N ALA A 51 21.23 -0.83 38.71
CA ALA A 51 21.46 0.47 38.06
C ALA A 51 22.77 0.53 37.30
N ALA A 52 23.85 -0.02 37.85
CA ALA A 52 25.12 -0.09 37.14
C ALA A 52 25.03 -0.92 35.85
N PHE A 53 24.29 -2.05 35.84
CA PHE A 53 24.05 -2.82 34.61
C PHE A 53 23.24 -2.05 33.57
N LYS A 54 22.20 -1.32 34.01
CA LYS A 54 21.41 -0.44 33.13
C LYS A 54 22.28 0.67 32.52
N GLU A 55 23.14 1.32 33.31
CA GLU A 55 24.06 2.34 32.80
C GLU A 55 25.09 1.75 31.82
N LEU A 56 25.61 0.53 32.08
CA LEU A 56 26.51 -0.15 31.14
C LEU A 56 25.85 -0.43 29.80
N LEU A 57 24.62 -0.94 29.78
CA LEU A 57 23.89 -1.22 28.55
C LEU A 57 23.57 0.07 27.77
N ASN A 58 23.13 1.13 28.47
CA ASN A 58 22.91 2.43 27.83
C ASN A 58 24.20 3.05 27.28
N ALA A 59 25.34 2.84 27.93
CA ALA A 59 26.63 3.31 27.42
C ALA A 59 27.08 2.50 26.20
N ALA A 60 26.94 1.17 26.26
CA ALA A 60 27.33 0.25 25.20
C ALA A 60 26.53 0.46 23.90
N TYR A 61 25.27 0.85 24.02
CA TYR A 61 24.35 1.05 22.89
C TYR A 61 23.92 2.52 22.72
N ALA A 62 24.75 3.49 23.16
CA ALA A 62 24.39 4.90 23.17
C ALA A 62 24.02 5.49 21.78
N ASP A 63 24.55 4.88 20.71
CA ASP A 63 24.30 5.29 19.32
C ASP A 63 23.15 4.49 18.64
N ASP A 64 22.52 3.54 19.36
CA ASP A 64 21.42 2.71 18.84
C ASP A 64 20.07 3.19 19.42
N PRO A 65 19.23 3.86 18.62
CA PRO A 65 17.93 4.34 19.10
C PRO A 65 16.94 3.22 19.43
N ALA A 66 17.20 1.98 18.98
CA ALA A 66 16.38 0.82 19.33
C ALA A 66 16.80 0.17 20.66
N ALA A 67 17.81 0.68 21.36
CA ALA A 67 18.38 0.09 22.57
C ALA A 67 18.47 1.10 23.72
N VAL A 68 17.33 1.38 24.36
CA VAL A 68 17.25 2.28 25.53
C VAL A 68 16.81 1.50 26.75
N TYR A 69 17.68 1.41 27.76
CA TYR A 69 17.49 0.53 28.90
C TYR A 69 16.93 1.23 30.13
N ALA A 70 15.93 0.58 30.73
CA ALA A 70 15.35 0.87 32.03
C ALA A 70 15.58 -0.32 32.98
N GLN A 71 15.15 -0.18 34.23
CA GLN A 71 15.29 -1.24 35.24
C GLN A 71 14.01 -1.37 36.06
N GLY A 72 13.81 -2.55 36.65
CA GLY A 72 12.81 -2.72 37.70
C GLY A 72 13.11 -1.84 38.91
N VAL A 73 12.08 -1.51 39.69
CA VAL A 73 12.20 -0.67 40.89
C VAL A 73 11.94 -1.42 42.18
N LEU A 74 11.33 -2.61 42.12
CA LEU A 74 10.99 -3.38 43.31
C LEU A 74 12.22 -4.07 43.92
N GLN A 75 12.41 -3.92 45.23
CA GLN A 75 13.52 -4.53 45.97
C GLN A 75 13.04 -5.73 46.80
N GLY A 76 13.40 -6.94 46.38
CA GLY A 76 13.14 -8.16 47.15
C GLY A 76 13.90 -8.25 48.48
N GLY A 77 13.30 -8.93 49.46
CA GLY A 77 13.92 -9.32 50.72
C GLY A 77 14.99 -10.41 50.55
N SER A 78 15.98 -10.43 51.44
CA SER A 78 17.02 -11.47 51.48
C SER A 78 17.54 -11.62 52.91
N SER A 79 17.81 -12.86 53.36
CA SER A 79 18.43 -13.17 54.65
C SER A 79 19.97 -13.19 54.58
N GLY A 80 20.53 -12.92 53.40
CA GLY A 80 21.96 -12.82 53.14
C GLY A 80 22.28 -11.80 52.04
N ALA A 81 23.46 -11.94 51.42
CA ALA A 81 23.83 -11.16 50.25
C ALA A 81 23.16 -11.70 48.98
N GLY A 82 22.97 -10.82 48.01
CA GLY A 82 22.39 -11.14 46.71
C GLY A 82 20.87 -11.05 46.69
N ARG A 83 20.35 -10.33 45.70
CA ARG A 83 18.93 -10.09 45.44
C ARG A 83 18.65 -10.22 43.93
N PRO A 84 17.41 -10.55 43.56
CA PRO A 84 16.97 -10.46 42.17
C PRO A 84 16.95 -9.01 41.67
N GLY A 85 17.10 -8.82 40.36
CA GLY A 85 16.87 -7.57 39.66
C GLY A 85 16.58 -7.80 38.18
N VAL A 86 16.17 -6.75 37.48
CA VAL A 86 15.98 -6.78 36.03
C VAL A 86 16.40 -5.45 35.40
N VAL A 87 16.99 -5.54 34.22
CA VAL A 87 17.22 -4.43 33.28
C VAL A 87 16.55 -4.82 31.97
N TYR A 88 15.87 -3.90 31.31
CA TYR A 88 15.12 -4.19 30.09
C TYR A 88 15.21 -3.05 29.09
N ASN A 89 15.13 -3.37 27.81
CA ASN A 89 15.08 -2.40 26.73
C ASN A 89 13.65 -1.86 26.61
N SER A 90 13.48 -0.60 27.03
CA SER A 90 12.20 0.12 27.06
C SER A 90 11.64 0.47 25.67
N VAL A 91 12.42 0.30 24.60
CA VAL A 91 11.94 0.44 23.22
C VAL A 91 11.23 -0.82 22.74
N THR A 92 11.58 -1.99 23.29
CA THR A 92 11.06 -3.29 22.83
C THR A 92 10.05 -3.91 23.78
N VAL A 93 10.17 -3.65 25.08
CA VAL A 93 9.23 -4.16 26.09
C VAL A 93 8.88 -3.10 27.15
N GLU A 94 7.63 -3.11 27.58
CA GLU A 94 7.11 -2.32 28.69
C GLU A 94 7.07 -3.18 29.96
N LEU A 95 7.54 -2.64 31.08
CA LEU A 95 7.35 -3.24 32.40
C LEU A 95 5.99 -2.81 32.96
N ILE A 96 5.06 -3.76 33.08
CA ILE A 96 3.67 -3.53 33.49
C ILE A 96 3.51 -3.62 35.01
N ASP A 97 4.07 -4.67 35.63
CA ASP A 97 3.98 -4.90 37.07
C ASP A 97 5.20 -5.64 37.62
N GLU A 98 5.45 -5.47 38.92
CA GLU A 98 6.50 -6.13 39.68
C GLU A 98 5.95 -6.70 40.99
N VAL A 99 6.17 -7.99 41.22
CA VAL A 99 5.75 -8.65 42.47
C VAL A 99 6.94 -9.32 43.13
N ALA A 100 7.11 -9.09 44.43
CA ALA A 100 8.08 -9.79 45.27
C ALA A 100 7.33 -10.68 46.26
N PHE A 101 7.62 -11.98 46.26
CA PHE A 101 6.89 -12.94 47.08
C PHE A 101 7.82 -13.95 47.75
N GLY A 102 7.23 -14.71 48.68
CA GLY A 102 7.94 -15.65 49.54
C GLY A 102 8.38 -15.04 50.87
N VAL A 103 8.66 -15.90 51.85
CA VAL A 103 8.91 -15.52 53.25
C VAL A 103 10.35 -15.80 53.64
N VAL A 104 11.17 -14.75 53.59
CA VAL A 104 12.62 -14.83 53.82
C VAL A 104 12.95 -15.14 55.28
N ASN A 105 13.80 -16.14 55.49
CA ASN A 105 14.43 -16.45 56.77
C ASN A 105 15.74 -17.24 56.61
N GLY A 106 16.40 -17.58 57.72
CA GLY A 106 17.69 -18.28 57.69
C GLY A 106 17.61 -19.79 57.43
N SER A 107 16.43 -20.41 57.59
CA SER A 107 16.25 -21.87 57.63
C SER A 107 15.38 -22.44 56.50
N ALA A 108 14.65 -21.61 55.77
CA ALA A 108 13.81 -21.99 54.62
C ALA A 108 14.20 -21.11 53.42
N GLN A 109 13.34 -20.20 52.96
CA GLN A 109 13.62 -19.35 51.81
C GLN A 109 14.69 -18.28 52.10
N ALA A 110 15.75 -18.24 51.29
CA ALA A 110 16.86 -17.32 51.50
C ALA A 110 16.58 -15.93 50.92
N ARG A 111 15.89 -15.87 49.77
CA ARG A 111 15.57 -14.64 49.05
C ARG A 111 14.13 -14.68 48.56
N GLN A 112 13.48 -13.53 48.49
CA GLN A 112 12.23 -13.42 47.75
C GLN A 112 12.50 -13.60 46.26
N THR A 113 11.58 -14.27 45.57
CA THR A 113 11.53 -14.26 44.11
C THR A 113 10.87 -12.96 43.65
N LEU A 114 11.32 -12.44 42.51
CA LEU A 114 10.64 -11.34 41.83
C LEU A 114 10.01 -11.87 40.54
N ARG A 115 8.75 -11.51 40.30
CA ARG A 115 8.04 -11.70 39.04
C ARG A 115 7.86 -10.34 38.38
N TYR A 116 8.19 -10.28 37.09
CA TYR A 116 8.00 -9.13 36.23
C TYR A 116 6.95 -9.47 35.19
N GLN A 117 5.94 -8.64 35.04
CA GLN A 117 5.00 -8.70 33.92
C GLN A 117 5.49 -7.73 32.84
N PHE A 118 5.79 -8.26 31.66
CA PHE A 118 6.24 -7.48 30.52
C PHE A 118 5.22 -7.55 29.38
N ARG A 119 5.19 -6.51 28.57
CA ARG A 119 4.44 -6.44 27.31
C ARG A 119 5.36 -5.98 26.18
N PRO A 120 5.39 -6.65 25.02
CA PRO A 120 6.08 -6.10 23.85
C PRO A 120 5.48 -4.73 23.47
N VAL A 121 6.32 -3.72 23.23
CA VAL A 121 5.85 -2.37 22.87
C VAL A 121 5.02 -2.43 21.59
N GLY A 122 3.85 -1.79 21.57
CA GLY A 122 2.93 -1.77 20.43
C GLY A 122 1.83 -2.85 20.45
N TYR A 123 1.84 -3.76 21.44
CA TYR A 123 0.86 -4.84 21.57
C TYR A 123 -0.15 -4.58 22.70
N GLY A 124 -1.21 -5.39 22.74
CA GLY A 124 -2.22 -5.37 23.81
C GLY A 124 -1.90 -6.30 24.99
N PRO A 125 -2.74 -6.32 26.05
CA PRO A 125 -2.54 -7.19 27.23
C PRO A 125 -2.50 -8.69 26.96
N GLU A 126 -3.08 -9.14 25.84
CA GLU A 126 -3.03 -10.55 25.44
C GLU A 126 -1.59 -10.99 25.08
N ALA A 127 -0.68 -10.06 24.80
CA ALA A 127 0.73 -10.32 24.54
C ALA A 127 1.61 -10.29 25.82
N ASP A 128 1.00 -10.17 27.00
CA ASP A 128 1.73 -10.11 28.26
C ASP A 128 2.44 -11.43 28.55
N PHE A 129 3.68 -11.34 29.02
CA PHE A 129 4.45 -12.49 29.49
C PHE A 129 5.11 -12.20 30.84
N TYR A 130 5.39 -13.26 31.59
CA TYR A 130 5.87 -13.16 32.96
C TYR A 130 7.27 -13.74 33.07
N VAL A 131 8.19 -12.96 33.64
CA VAL A 131 9.58 -13.40 33.85
C VAL A 131 9.86 -13.45 35.34
N TYR A 132 10.25 -14.61 35.84
CA TYR A 132 10.63 -14.81 37.23
C TYR A 132 12.16 -14.76 37.36
N SER A 133 12.66 -14.00 38.32
CA SER A 133 14.06 -13.99 38.72
C SER A 133 14.25 -14.72 40.04
N ASN A 134 14.91 -15.87 39.97
CA ASN A 134 15.08 -16.76 41.11
C ASN A 134 16.55 -16.88 41.50
N HIS A 135 16.81 -16.98 42.80
CA HIS A 135 18.11 -17.37 43.31
C HIS A 135 17.91 -18.25 44.54
N TYR A 136 17.76 -19.54 44.27
CA TYR A 136 17.49 -20.59 45.25
C TYR A 136 18.66 -20.80 46.21
N LYS A 137 18.39 -21.41 47.37
CA LYS A 137 19.45 -21.71 48.34
C LYS A 137 20.51 -22.67 47.76
N SER A 138 21.76 -22.21 47.75
CA SER A 138 22.95 -23.00 47.38
C SER A 138 23.30 -24.13 48.35
N GLY A 139 23.96 -25.18 47.87
CA GLY A 139 24.52 -26.25 48.71
C GLY A 139 23.78 -27.58 48.60
N GLN A 140 24.55 -28.68 48.63
CA GLN A 140 24.04 -30.03 48.38
C GLN A 140 23.05 -30.54 49.44
N SER A 141 23.13 -30.04 50.68
CA SER A 141 22.23 -30.43 51.78
C SER A 141 20.96 -29.57 51.89
N ASP A 142 20.80 -28.54 51.05
CA ASP A 142 19.74 -27.52 51.19
C ASP A 142 18.49 -27.80 50.31
N THR A 143 18.33 -29.03 49.81
CA THR A 143 17.21 -29.44 48.93
C THR A 143 15.83 -29.11 49.52
N ALA A 144 15.64 -29.31 50.83
CA ALA A 144 14.37 -29.01 51.51
C ALA A 144 14.06 -27.50 51.57
N ARG A 145 15.07 -26.65 51.53
CA ARG A 145 14.88 -25.19 51.50
C ARG A 145 14.46 -24.74 50.12
N ARG A 146 15.11 -25.30 49.09
CA ARG A 146 14.74 -25.04 47.70
C ARG A 146 13.32 -25.51 47.39
N GLU A 147 12.86 -26.60 47.99
CA GLU A 147 11.47 -27.05 47.89
C GLU A 147 10.46 -26.01 48.39
N VAL A 148 10.75 -25.31 49.50
CA VAL A 148 9.90 -24.23 50.00
C VAL A 148 9.85 -23.06 49.02
N GLU A 149 10.99 -22.71 48.43
CA GLU A 149 11.10 -21.65 47.42
C GLU A 149 10.32 -22.00 46.15
N ALA A 150 10.43 -23.25 45.67
CA ALA A 150 9.72 -23.74 44.49
C ALA A 150 8.22 -23.85 44.73
N THR A 151 7.80 -24.25 45.93
CA THR A 151 6.38 -24.27 46.30
C THR A 151 5.78 -22.86 46.26
N ALA A 152 6.50 -21.86 46.78
CA ALA A 152 6.06 -20.47 46.76
C ALA A 152 5.98 -19.92 45.32
N LEU A 153 6.99 -20.20 44.49
CA LEU A 153 7.01 -19.84 43.07
C LEU A 153 5.85 -20.49 42.33
N ARG A 154 5.65 -21.80 42.51
CA ARG A 154 4.62 -22.55 41.81
C ARG A 154 3.23 -22.05 42.16
N ALA A 155 2.99 -21.71 43.43
CA ALA A 155 1.72 -21.14 43.87
C ALA A 155 1.43 -19.76 43.27
N ASP A 156 2.45 -18.90 43.12
CA ASP A 156 2.32 -17.61 42.46
C ASP A 156 2.04 -17.76 40.96
N ALA A 157 2.76 -18.68 40.30
CA ALA A 157 2.55 -18.99 38.89
C ALA A 157 1.18 -19.60 38.60
N ASP A 158 0.69 -20.53 39.42
CA ASP A 158 -0.67 -21.08 39.28
C ASP A 158 -1.76 -20.03 39.47
N ALA A 159 -1.49 -18.99 40.27
CA ALA A 159 -2.44 -17.91 40.50
C ALA A 159 -2.60 -16.97 39.30
N LEU A 160 -1.69 -17.01 38.31
CA LEU A 160 -1.85 -16.32 37.03
C LEU A 160 -2.95 -16.95 36.16
N GLY A 161 -3.20 -18.25 36.33
CA GLY A 161 -4.17 -19.01 35.53
C GLY A 161 -3.56 -19.67 34.29
N GLU A 162 -4.32 -20.58 33.70
CA GLU A 162 -3.97 -21.26 32.43
C GLU A 162 -3.88 -20.23 31.30
N GLY A 163 -2.95 -20.42 30.35
CA GLY A 163 -2.74 -19.49 29.25
C GLY A 163 -1.69 -18.42 29.53
N ALA A 164 -1.08 -18.42 30.72
CA ALA A 164 -0.04 -17.45 31.06
C ALA A 164 1.31 -17.86 30.44
N ALA A 165 1.87 -17.01 29.58
CA ALA A 165 3.22 -17.15 29.06
C ALA A 165 4.26 -16.86 30.17
N ILE A 166 4.89 -17.90 30.73
CA ILE A 166 5.79 -17.76 31.89
C ILE A 166 7.20 -18.26 31.58
N ILE A 167 8.20 -17.45 31.95
CA ILE A 167 9.63 -17.76 31.87
C ILE A 167 10.21 -17.79 33.29
N TYR A 168 10.67 -18.96 33.73
CA TYR A 168 11.32 -19.15 35.02
C TYR A 168 12.83 -19.10 34.86
N THR A 169 13.43 -17.99 35.25
CA THR A 169 14.87 -17.78 35.10
C THR A 169 15.62 -17.79 36.44
N GLY A 170 16.91 -18.08 36.37
CA GLY A 170 17.87 -17.75 37.42
C GLY A 170 18.71 -18.92 37.90
N ASP A 171 19.44 -18.67 38.99
CA ASP A 171 20.31 -19.63 39.65
C ASP A 171 19.48 -20.53 40.59
N PHE A 172 19.23 -21.75 40.16
CA PHE A 172 18.43 -22.73 40.88
C PHE A 172 19.25 -23.54 41.87
N ASN A 173 20.59 -23.50 41.79
CA ASN A 173 21.47 -24.23 42.71
C ASN A 173 21.11 -25.73 42.88
N ILE A 174 20.60 -26.36 41.82
CA ILE A 174 20.20 -27.78 41.81
C ILE A 174 21.24 -28.65 41.13
N TYR A 175 21.49 -29.83 41.70
CA TYR A 175 22.49 -30.76 41.19
C TYR A 175 21.87 -31.83 40.28
N THR A 176 20.57 -32.09 40.43
CA THR A 176 19.84 -33.11 39.67
C THR A 176 18.36 -32.80 39.58
N SER A 177 17.73 -33.20 38.48
CA SER A 177 16.28 -33.13 38.28
C SER A 177 15.48 -34.05 39.21
N SER A 178 16.15 -34.89 39.99
CA SER A 178 15.51 -35.71 41.03
C SER A 178 15.29 -34.97 42.35
N GLU A 179 15.73 -33.71 42.47
CA GLU A 179 15.44 -32.90 43.65
C GLU A 179 13.93 -32.58 43.73
N PRO A 180 13.33 -32.55 44.94
CA PRO A 180 11.90 -32.27 45.11
C PRO A 180 11.43 -31.01 44.38
N MET A 181 12.23 -29.94 44.41
CA MET A 181 11.86 -28.67 43.78
C MET A 181 11.63 -28.79 42.28
N TRP A 182 12.36 -29.69 41.60
CA TRP A 182 12.19 -29.90 40.17
C TRP A 182 10.83 -30.53 39.88
N ALA A 183 10.43 -31.51 40.69
CA ALA A 183 9.11 -32.14 40.59
C ALA A 183 7.98 -31.15 40.88
N THR A 184 8.20 -30.19 41.80
CA THR A 184 7.23 -29.13 42.10
C THR A 184 7.07 -28.16 40.93
N LEU A 185 8.17 -27.69 40.32
CA LEU A 185 8.12 -26.80 39.17
C LEU A 185 7.54 -27.47 37.91
N THR A 186 7.89 -28.72 37.66
CA THR A 186 7.47 -29.45 36.45
C THR A 186 6.15 -30.22 36.61
N GLY A 187 5.52 -30.14 37.79
CA GLY A 187 4.25 -30.74 38.09
C GLY A 187 3.09 -30.09 37.34
N SER A 188 2.10 -30.90 36.96
CA SER A 188 0.91 -30.47 36.21
C SER A 188 0.13 -29.35 36.92
N GLY A 189 -0.25 -28.34 36.17
CA GLY A 189 -1.07 -27.20 36.60
C GLY A 189 -0.80 -25.98 35.71
N ALA A 190 -1.49 -24.87 35.96
CA ALA A 190 -1.43 -23.68 35.12
C ALA A 190 -0.01 -23.11 34.91
N GLY A 191 0.80 -23.03 35.97
CA GLY A 191 2.20 -22.59 35.86
C GLY A 191 3.21 -23.74 35.69
N GLN A 192 2.88 -24.82 34.98
CA GLN A 192 3.79 -25.95 34.81
C GLN A 192 5.01 -25.53 33.99
N ALA A 193 6.21 -25.80 34.52
CA ALA A 193 7.46 -25.49 33.84
C ALA A 193 7.99 -26.65 32.99
N TYR A 194 8.61 -26.32 31.86
CA TYR A 194 9.28 -27.22 30.93
C TYR A 194 10.71 -26.75 30.68
N ASP A 195 11.65 -27.69 30.52
CA ASP A 195 13.02 -27.41 30.07
C ASP A 195 13.04 -27.36 28.53
N PRO A 196 13.20 -26.19 27.88
CA PRO A 196 13.07 -26.05 26.43
C PRO A 196 14.08 -26.92 25.65
N ILE A 197 15.22 -27.24 26.27
CA ILE A 197 16.28 -28.05 25.66
C ILE A 197 16.21 -29.52 26.07
N ASN A 198 15.26 -29.90 26.92
CA ASN A 198 15.04 -31.27 27.40
C ASN A 198 16.35 -31.95 27.89
N ARG A 199 17.16 -31.23 28.67
CA ARG A 199 18.41 -31.74 29.24
C ARG A 199 18.20 -32.13 30.70
N VAL A 200 17.16 -32.92 30.97
CA VAL A 200 16.80 -33.39 32.32
C VAL A 200 17.78 -34.47 32.79
N GLY A 201 18.34 -34.34 34.00
CA GLY A 201 19.18 -35.38 34.60
C GLY A 201 20.01 -34.92 35.78
N THR A 202 21.15 -35.57 36.00
CA THR A 202 22.13 -35.22 37.04
C THR A 202 23.23 -34.37 36.41
N TRP A 203 23.13 -33.06 36.59
CA TRP A 203 24.02 -32.09 35.97
C TRP A 203 25.37 -31.97 36.66
N HIS A 204 25.42 -32.25 37.95
CA HIS A 204 26.63 -32.13 38.76
C HIS A 204 27.70 -33.15 38.43
N ASP A 205 28.94 -32.67 38.24
CA ASP A 205 30.15 -33.48 38.01
C ASP A 205 29.88 -34.57 36.94
N ASN A 206 29.14 -34.17 35.89
CA ASN A 206 28.70 -35.09 34.86
C ASN A 206 29.12 -34.61 33.47
N TYR A 207 30.16 -35.26 32.93
CA TYR A 207 30.66 -34.98 31.59
C TYR A 207 29.59 -35.01 30.50
N GLY A 208 28.52 -35.80 30.66
CA GLY A 208 27.41 -35.88 29.71
C GLY A 208 26.51 -34.65 29.66
N PHE A 209 26.68 -33.69 30.58
CA PHE A 209 25.95 -32.41 30.62
C PHE A 209 26.86 -31.20 30.41
N ARG A 210 28.11 -31.43 29.97
CA ARG A 210 29.10 -30.38 29.80
C ARG A 210 28.67 -29.24 28.87
N ASP A 211 27.88 -29.55 27.85
CA ASP A 211 27.27 -28.60 26.92
C ASP A 211 26.31 -27.61 27.57
N VAL A 212 25.84 -27.88 28.79
CA VAL A 212 24.88 -27.03 29.51
C VAL A 212 25.38 -26.59 30.88
N HIS A 213 26.66 -26.79 31.21
CA HIS A 213 27.22 -26.25 32.44
C HIS A 213 27.25 -24.72 32.43
N THR A 214 27.01 -24.12 33.59
CA THR A 214 26.95 -22.68 33.80
C THR A 214 27.80 -22.21 34.98
N GLN A 215 28.37 -23.10 35.80
CA GLN A 215 29.30 -22.75 36.90
C GLN A 215 30.43 -23.80 37.01
N SER A 216 31.67 -23.45 37.41
CA SER A 216 32.27 -22.09 37.53
C SER A 216 33.31 -21.87 36.41
N PRO A 217 33.39 -20.68 35.79
CA PRO A 217 34.27 -20.44 34.65
C PRO A 217 35.76 -20.44 35.00
N VAL A 218 36.15 -20.55 36.27
CA VAL A 218 37.56 -20.43 36.70
C VAL A 218 37.94 -21.47 37.75
N THR A 219 39.24 -21.79 37.81
CA THR A 219 39.84 -22.61 38.88
C THR A 219 40.67 -21.79 39.86
N THR A 220 40.96 -20.53 39.50
CA THR A 220 41.64 -19.55 40.35
C THR A 220 40.86 -18.24 40.33
N ALA A 221 40.60 -17.68 41.53
CA ALA A 221 39.77 -16.50 41.66
C ALA A 221 40.41 -15.28 40.98
N ARG A 222 39.63 -14.57 40.17
CA ARG A 222 40.02 -13.35 39.46
C ARG A 222 39.54 -12.09 40.18
N PHE A 223 38.55 -12.25 41.05
CA PHE A 223 38.07 -11.23 41.96
C PHE A 223 37.70 -11.83 43.33
N SER A 224 37.57 -10.97 44.33
CA SER A 224 37.22 -11.39 45.70
C SER A 224 35.82 -12.00 45.74
N GLY A 225 35.72 -13.21 46.28
CA GLY A 225 34.44 -13.90 46.48
C GLY A 225 34.00 -14.81 45.33
N GLN A 226 34.77 -14.91 44.24
CA GLN A 226 34.45 -15.81 43.11
C GLN A 226 34.55 -17.29 43.50
N VAL A 227 33.56 -18.11 43.15
CA VAL A 227 33.64 -19.57 43.24
C VAL A 227 34.61 -20.12 42.20
N THR A 228 35.43 -21.13 42.54
CA THR A 228 36.62 -21.55 41.75
C THR A 228 36.73 -23.05 41.48
N ALA A 229 35.60 -23.76 41.39
CA ALA A 229 35.60 -25.21 41.21
C ALA A 229 35.92 -25.68 39.77
N GLY A 230 35.89 -24.78 38.78
CA GLY A 230 35.87 -25.13 37.36
C GLY A 230 34.47 -25.50 36.87
N MET A 231 34.30 -25.65 35.55
CA MET A 231 32.98 -25.83 34.92
C MET A 231 32.49 -27.28 35.02
N ASP A 232 31.52 -27.54 35.90
CA ASP A 232 31.01 -28.89 36.21
C ASP A 232 29.53 -28.97 36.65
N ASP A 233 28.83 -27.83 36.70
CA ASP A 233 27.44 -27.74 37.16
C ASP A 233 26.55 -26.94 36.19
N ARG A 234 25.28 -27.34 36.02
CA ARG A 234 24.20 -26.51 35.43
C ARG A 234 23.33 -25.98 36.57
N PHE A 235 23.52 -24.72 36.94
CA PHE A 235 22.70 -24.06 37.96
C PHE A 235 21.76 -23.01 37.40
N ASP A 236 22.05 -22.48 36.22
CA ASP A 236 21.28 -21.40 35.63
C ASP A 236 20.32 -21.96 34.58
N PHE A 237 19.06 -21.59 34.70
CA PHE A 237 17.98 -22.10 33.85
C PHE A 237 17.16 -20.95 33.27
N GLN A 238 16.57 -21.21 32.11
CA GLN A 238 15.33 -20.57 31.66
C GLN A 238 14.33 -21.70 31.36
N LEU A 239 13.49 -22.05 32.32
CA LEU A 239 12.35 -22.93 32.08
C LEU A 239 11.18 -22.11 31.57
N VAL A 240 10.24 -22.73 30.87
CA VAL A 240 9.09 -22.03 30.28
C VAL A 240 7.77 -22.75 30.53
N SER A 241 6.65 -22.05 30.49
CA SER A 241 5.32 -22.67 30.47
C SER A 241 5.03 -23.31 29.10
N GLY A 242 3.95 -24.09 29.01
CA GLY A 242 3.59 -24.80 27.78
C GLY A 242 3.16 -23.86 26.65
N GLU A 243 2.59 -22.71 27.02
CA GLU A 243 2.16 -21.62 26.13
C GLU A 243 3.32 -20.97 25.37
N LEU A 244 4.56 -21.17 25.83
CA LEU A 244 5.75 -20.69 25.13
C LEU A 244 6.36 -21.77 24.23
N LEU A 245 5.67 -22.89 23.97
CA LEU A 245 6.20 -24.03 23.21
C LEU A 245 5.29 -24.46 22.05
N ASP A 246 4.21 -23.73 21.77
CA ASP A 246 3.25 -24.04 20.71
C ASP A 246 3.54 -23.32 19.38
N GLY A 247 4.39 -22.29 19.39
CA GLY A 247 4.72 -21.49 18.22
C GLY A 247 3.79 -20.28 17.99
N GLU A 248 2.88 -19.98 18.92
CA GLU A 248 1.85 -18.95 18.75
C GLU A 248 2.14 -17.72 19.62
N GLY A 249 1.83 -16.51 19.14
CA GLY A 249 1.99 -15.27 19.90
C GLY A 249 3.42 -15.05 20.40
N VAL A 250 3.60 -14.87 21.72
CA VAL A 250 4.94 -14.93 22.35
C VAL A 250 5.28 -16.39 22.55
N SER A 251 6.35 -16.88 21.91
CA SER A 251 6.77 -18.29 22.01
C SER A 251 8.29 -18.44 22.00
N TYR A 252 8.84 -19.51 22.57
CA TYR A 252 10.28 -19.79 22.52
C TYR A 252 10.70 -20.16 21.09
N ILE A 253 11.78 -19.57 20.59
CA ILE A 253 12.35 -19.92 19.29
C ILE A 253 13.24 -21.16 19.45
N PRO A 254 12.88 -22.32 18.88
CA PRO A 254 13.62 -23.56 19.09
C PRO A 254 15.09 -23.48 18.67
N GLY A 255 15.97 -23.94 19.55
CA GLY A 255 17.41 -24.00 19.31
C GLY A 255 18.19 -22.74 19.69
N THR A 256 17.52 -21.72 20.24
CA THR A 256 18.17 -20.47 20.66
C THR A 256 18.63 -20.48 22.12
N TYR A 257 18.04 -21.35 22.97
CA TYR A 257 18.50 -21.52 24.35
C TYR A 257 19.93 -22.06 24.38
N HIS A 258 20.83 -21.36 25.08
CA HIS A 258 22.18 -21.85 25.35
C HIS A 258 22.85 -21.12 26.53
N ALA A 259 23.90 -21.72 27.08
CA ALA A 259 24.80 -21.06 28.03
C ALA A 259 25.87 -20.29 27.25
N PHE A 260 25.89 -18.97 27.36
CA PHE A 260 26.77 -18.09 26.60
C PHE A 260 28.24 -18.41 26.88
N GLY A 261 29.00 -18.72 25.83
CA GLY A 261 30.40 -19.15 25.94
C GLY A 261 30.60 -20.64 26.23
N ASN A 262 29.54 -21.44 26.26
CA ASN A 262 29.62 -22.90 26.42
C ASN A 262 28.86 -23.64 25.30
N ASN A 263 29.61 -24.38 24.48
CA ASN A 263 29.09 -25.33 23.50
C ASN A 263 29.54 -26.78 23.79
N GLY A 264 29.98 -27.06 25.02
CA GLY A 264 30.46 -28.35 25.47
C GLY A 264 31.89 -28.68 25.08
N THR A 265 32.72 -27.70 24.72
CA THR A 265 34.14 -27.90 24.36
C THR A 265 35.15 -27.44 25.43
N HIS A 266 34.68 -26.80 26.49
CA HIS A 266 35.52 -26.46 27.64
C HIS A 266 36.09 -27.73 28.33
N PRO A 267 37.25 -27.63 29.01
CA PRO A 267 37.73 -28.72 29.85
C PRO A 267 36.75 -28.95 31.02
N PHE A 268 36.41 -30.22 31.25
CA PHE A 268 35.60 -30.62 32.39
C PHE A 268 36.35 -30.35 33.70
N ASN A 269 35.67 -29.77 34.70
CA ASN A 269 36.24 -29.30 35.97
C ASN A 269 37.41 -28.30 35.76
N GLY A 270 37.41 -27.61 34.63
CA GLY A 270 38.46 -26.67 34.22
C GLY A 270 37.92 -25.30 33.88
N GLU A 271 38.81 -24.42 33.43
CA GLU A 271 38.47 -23.02 33.12
C GLU A 271 37.71 -22.89 31.80
N LEU A 272 36.81 -21.91 31.73
CA LEU A 272 36.02 -21.60 30.55
C LEU A 272 36.89 -21.08 29.41
N ASP A 273 37.82 -20.17 29.70
CA ASP A 273 38.70 -19.51 28.73
C ASP A 273 39.98 -20.32 28.43
N PHE A 274 39.81 -21.63 28.35
CA PHE A 274 40.87 -22.55 27.97
C PHE A 274 40.91 -22.77 26.45
N MET A 275 42.08 -23.09 25.91
CA MET A 275 42.31 -23.22 24.45
C MET A 275 41.44 -24.25 23.73
N THR A 276 40.78 -25.17 24.46
CA THR A 276 39.88 -26.15 23.85
C THR A 276 38.45 -25.64 23.70
N ASN A 277 38.07 -24.57 24.39
CA ASN A 277 36.74 -23.99 24.25
C ASN A 277 36.66 -23.20 22.94
N THR A 278 35.77 -23.63 22.05
CA THR A 278 35.55 -23.03 20.72
C THR A 278 34.22 -22.30 20.62
N ALA A 279 33.49 -22.09 21.73
CA ALA A 279 32.19 -21.46 21.71
C ALA A 279 32.27 -20.00 21.24
N LEU A 280 33.26 -19.25 21.73
CA LEU A 280 33.44 -17.82 21.46
C LEU A 280 34.94 -17.48 21.35
N PRO A 281 35.29 -16.29 20.81
CA PRO A 281 36.66 -15.80 20.87
C PRO A 281 37.21 -15.80 22.31
N THR A 282 38.50 -16.12 22.47
CA THR A 282 39.14 -16.22 23.79
C THR A 282 38.99 -14.95 24.64
N ALA A 283 39.01 -13.76 24.02
CA ALA A 283 38.81 -12.50 24.73
C ALA A 283 37.43 -12.43 25.40
N THR A 284 36.38 -12.88 24.72
CA THR A 284 35.02 -12.94 25.26
C THR A 284 34.90 -13.98 26.38
N LEU A 285 35.52 -15.16 26.20
CA LEU A 285 35.56 -16.18 27.27
C LEU A 285 36.29 -15.68 28.52
N THR A 286 37.40 -14.97 28.36
CA THR A 286 38.13 -14.33 29.46
C THR A 286 37.28 -13.23 30.12
N ALA A 287 36.54 -12.45 29.35
CA ALA A 287 35.63 -11.43 29.87
C ALA A 287 34.52 -12.04 30.75
N ILE A 288 33.95 -13.19 30.35
CA ILE A 288 32.97 -13.94 31.15
C ILE A 288 33.62 -14.37 32.48
N ALA A 289 34.77 -15.04 32.40
CA ALA A 289 35.51 -15.54 33.56
C ALA A 289 36.00 -14.44 34.52
N ASN A 290 36.20 -13.22 34.03
CA ASN A 290 36.54 -12.03 34.85
C ASN A 290 35.31 -11.33 35.45
N SER A 291 34.11 -11.58 34.91
CA SER A 291 32.89 -10.86 35.24
C SER A 291 32.02 -11.55 36.28
N SER A 292 31.95 -12.89 36.27
CA SER A 292 31.13 -13.67 37.19
C SER A 292 31.74 -15.06 37.46
N ASP A 293 31.21 -15.77 38.45
CA ASP A 293 31.38 -17.21 38.61
C ASP A 293 30.27 -18.03 37.94
N HIS A 294 29.37 -17.39 37.20
CA HIS A 294 28.38 -18.05 36.35
C HIS A 294 28.49 -17.62 34.88
N LEU A 295 27.86 -18.39 34.00
CA LEU A 295 27.64 -18.02 32.60
C LEU A 295 26.22 -17.43 32.44
N PRO A 296 26.05 -16.42 31.58
CA PRO A 296 24.72 -16.00 31.12
C PRO A 296 24.02 -17.15 30.39
N VAL A 297 22.73 -17.36 30.66
CA VAL A 297 21.88 -18.24 29.85
C VAL A 297 21.02 -17.36 28.96
N VAL A 298 21.04 -17.60 27.65
CA VAL A 298 20.39 -16.78 26.63
C VAL A 298 19.35 -17.62 25.92
N ALA A 299 18.18 -17.05 25.64
CA ALA A 299 17.16 -17.64 24.76
C ALA A 299 16.45 -16.51 24.00
N ASP A 300 16.06 -16.80 22.76
CA ASP A 300 15.26 -15.90 21.94
C ASP A 300 13.81 -16.41 21.87
N TYR A 301 12.88 -15.47 21.84
CA TYR A 301 11.44 -15.69 21.83
C TYR A 301 10.83 -14.92 20.66
N GLN A 302 9.86 -15.49 19.95
CA GLN A 302 9.09 -14.74 18.97
C GLN A 302 8.14 -13.75 19.67
N VAL A 303 7.70 -12.74 18.93
CA VAL A 303 6.60 -11.85 19.32
C VAL A 303 5.34 -12.19 18.52
N PRO A 304 4.14 -11.75 18.94
CA PRO A 304 2.95 -11.93 18.12
C PRO A 304 3.06 -11.19 16.77
N ALA A 305 2.22 -11.58 15.81
CA ALA A 305 2.10 -10.88 14.53
C ALA A 305 1.55 -9.44 14.70
N VAL A 306 1.78 -8.60 13.70
CA VAL A 306 1.15 -7.26 13.61
C VAL A 306 0.40 -7.18 12.28
N LEU A 307 -0.92 -6.94 12.34
CA LEU A 307 -1.70 -6.73 11.12
C LEU A 307 -1.37 -5.36 10.52
N GLY A 308 -0.67 -5.36 9.39
CA GLY A 308 -0.43 -4.21 8.53
C GLY A 308 -1.33 -4.25 7.31
N VAL A 309 -1.97 -3.12 6.98
CA VAL A 309 -2.85 -3.00 5.80
C VAL A 309 -2.56 -1.70 5.08
N THR A 310 -2.27 -1.80 3.78
CA THR A 310 -2.18 -0.66 2.86
C THR A 310 -3.16 -0.88 1.71
N ALA A 311 -3.95 0.13 1.37
CA ALA A 311 -4.91 0.07 0.28
C ALA A 311 -4.68 1.25 -0.68
N ASP A 312 -4.67 0.96 -1.97
CA ASP A 312 -4.51 1.98 -3.01
C ASP A 312 -5.80 2.77 -3.24
N THR A 313 -5.65 3.95 -3.83
CA THR A 313 -6.80 4.75 -4.29
C THR A 313 -7.27 4.28 -5.66
N ILE A 314 -8.58 4.24 -5.85
CA ILE A 314 -9.21 4.03 -7.16
C ILE A 314 -9.64 5.35 -7.80
N PRO A 315 -9.90 5.40 -9.12
CA PRO A 315 -10.55 6.55 -9.75
C PRO A 315 -11.90 6.85 -9.08
N GLY A 316 -12.21 8.13 -8.86
CA GLY A 316 -13.48 8.53 -8.23
C GLY A 316 -14.68 8.53 -9.19
N LYS A 317 -14.42 8.49 -10.49
CA LYS A 317 -15.42 8.46 -11.56
C LYS A 317 -14.86 7.65 -12.74
N VAL A 318 -15.68 6.78 -13.32
CA VAL A 318 -15.37 5.96 -14.49
C VAL A 318 -16.62 5.81 -15.36
N ILE A 319 -16.45 5.31 -16.58
CA ILE A 319 -17.55 5.03 -17.50
C ILE A 319 -17.89 3.53 -17.44
N VAL A 320 -19.14 3.17 -17.74
CA VAL A 320 -19.62 1.78 -17.81
C VAL A 320 -18.62 0.89 -18.55
N GLY A 321 -18.26 -0.24 -17.95
CA GLY A 321 -17.34 -1.22 -18.53
C GLY A 321 -15.85 -0.98 -18.26
N ALA A 322 -15.47 0.05 -17.50
CA ALA A 322 -14.10 0.27 -17.07
C ALA A 322 -13.55 -0.89 -16.19
N ASP A 323 -12.32 -1.36 -16.45
CA ASP A 323 -11.64 -2.32 -15.57
C ASP A 323 -11.05 -1.59 -14.35
N VAL A 324 -11.79 -1.59 -13.24
CA VAL A 324 -11.35 -0.98 -11.98
C VAL A 324 -10.97 -2.06 -10.99
N ARG A 325 -9.71 -1.99 -10.53
CA ARG A 325 -9.15 -2.86 -9.49
C ARG A 325 -8.77 -2.03 -8.28
N TRP A 326 -9.15 -2.51 -7.12
CA TRP A 326 -8.74 -1.96 -5.84
C TRP A 326 -7.73 -2.90 -5.18
N ASP A 327 -6.49 -2.44 -5.14
CA ASP A 327 -5.36 -3.19 -4.62
C ASP A 327 -5.23 -2.98 -3.12
N VAL A 328 -5.30 -4.07 -2.35
CA VAL A 328 -5.16 -4.10 -0.90
C VAL A 328 -4.01 -5.04 -0.56
N THR A 329 -2.95 -4.50 0.05
CA THR A 329 -1.83 -5.29 0.55
C THR A 329 -1.99 -5.52 2.04
N VAL A 330 -1.95 -6.79 2.45
CA VAL A 330 -1.96 -7.20 3.86
C VAL A 330 -0.59 -7.81 4.19
N GLU A 331 0.03 -7.37 5.27
CA GLU A 331 1.36 -7.84 5.68
C GLU A 331 1.44 -8.06 7.19
N ASN A 332 2.32 -8.97 7.59
CA ASN A 332 2.80 -9.07 8.96
C ASN A 332 3.87 -8.01 9.22
N ALA A 333 3.43 -6.87 9.76
CA ALA A 333 4.24 -5.70 10.02
C ALA A 333 5.11 -5.79 11.29
N ALA A 334 5.27 -6.98 11.87
CA ALA A 334 6.09 -7.18 13.06
C ALA A 334 7.57 -6.83 12.78
N GLU A 335 8.15 -5.96 13.61
CA GLU A 335 9.54 -5.53 13.46
C GLU A 335 10.51 -6.59 14.01
N VAL A 336 10.98 -7.49 13.15
CA VAL A 336 11.85 -8.61 13.52
C VAL A 336 13.06 -8.75 12.61
N VAL A 337 14.11 -9.40 13.11
CA VAL A 337 15.39 -9.58 12.38
C VAL A 337 15.34 -10.81 11.45
N VAL A 338 14.48 -11.77 11.77
CA VAL A 338 14.26 -13.02 11.01
C VAL A 338 12.76 -13.32 11.00
N ALA A 339 12.27 -14.02 9.97
CA ALA A 339 10.83 -14.28 9.79
C ALA A 339 10.19 -14.98 11.00
N HIS A 340 10.82 -16.03 11.54
CA HIS A 340 10.36 -16.75 12.74
C HIS A 340 10.61 -15.99 14.05
N GLY A 341 11.02 -14.72 13.97
CA GLY A 341 11.08 -13.82 15.11
C GLY A 341 9.70 -13.27 15.50
N ALA A 342 8.71 -13.44 14.63
CA ALA A 342 7.30 -13.20 14.92
C ALA A 342 6.46 -14.42 14.52
N ASP A 343 5.32 -14.55 15.17
CA ASP A 343 4.23 -15.44 14.77
C ASP A 343 3.76 -15.14 13.34
N GLU A 344 3.24 -16.14 12.62
CA GLU A 344 2.57 -15.90 11.35
C GLU A 344 1.30 -15.07 11.52
N LEU A 345 0.96 -14.31 10.48
CA LEU A 345 -0.28 -13.57 10.40
C LEU A 345 -1.29 -14.37 9.58
N ASP A 346 -2.22 -15.04 10.26
CA ASP A 346 -3.43 -15.59 9.65
C ASP A 346 -4.49 -14.50 9.59
N TYR A 347 -5.01 -14.20 8.40
CA TYR A 347 -6.02 -13.16 8.25
C TYR A 347 -7.11 -13.53 7.25
N THR A 348 -8.23 -12.83 7.37
CA THR A 348 -9.34 -12.86 6.43
C THR A 348 -9.62 -11.48 5.86
N ILE A 349 -10.18 -11.44 4.65
CA ILE A 349 -10.76 -10.24 4.05
C ILE A 349 -12.22 -10.55 3.73
N GLU A 350 -13.13 -9.81 4.34
CA GLU A 350 -14.58 -10.00 4.19
C GLU A 350 -15.26 -8.70 3.77
N THR A 351 -16.25 -8.80 2.87
CA THR A 351 -17.13 -7.67 2.58
C THR A 351 -17.98 -7.33 3.80
N LEU A 352 -17.90 -6.08 4.26
CA LEU A 352 -18.82 -5.51 5.26
C LEU A 352 -20.08 -4.91 4.61
N ALA A 353 -19.90 -4.18 3.50
CA ALA A 353 -20.99 -3.48 2.81
C ALA A 353 -20.63 -3.15 1.36
N GLY A 354 -21.64 -2.83 0.55
CA GLY A 354 -21.50 -2.49 -0.86
C GLY A 354 -21.57 -3.70 -1.78
N ASP A 355 -21.06 -3.54 -2.99
CA ASP A 355 -21.20 -4.49 -4.10
C ASP A 355 -19.99 -5.42 -4.25
N LEU A 356 -18.93 -5.18 -3.48
CA LEU A 356 -17.78 -6.08 -3.42
C LEU A 356 -18.25 -7.44 -2.89
N VAL A 357 -17.95 -8.53 -3.60
CA VAL A 357 -18.19 -9.89 -3.09
C VAL A 357 -16.84 -10.56 -2.88
N THR A 358 -16.32 -10.49 -1.65
CA THR A 358 -15.04 -11.11 -1.29
C THR A 358 -15.12 -11.88 0.03
N SER A 359 -14.46 -13.02 0.06
CA SER A 359 -14.13 -13.79 1.25
C SER A 359 -12.81 -14.50 0.96
N ILE A 360 -11.74 -13.95 1.53
CA ILE A 360 -10.38 -14.44 1.36
C ILE A 360 -9.87 -14.86 2.73
N SER A 361 -9.08 -15.93 2.77
CA SER A 361 -8.28 -16.31 3.93
C SER A 361 -6.88 -16.60 3.42
N ASP A 362 -5.88 -16.05 4.09
CA ASP A 362 -4.50 -16.17 3.66
C ASP A 362 -3.55 -15.98 4.85
N VAL A 363 -2.27 -16.26 4.64
CA VAL A 363 -1.22 -16.22 5.66
C VAL A 363 -0.04 -15.40 5.15
N ASP A 364 0.51 -14.54 6.00
CA ASP A 364 1.77 -13.85 5.75
C ASP A 364 2.78 -14.06 6.89
N SER A 365 4.02 -14.37 6.53
CA SER A 365 5.13 -14.45 7.48
C SER A 365 5.80 -13.08 7.60
N ALA A 366 6.32 -12.74 8.78
CA ALA A 366 7.11 -11.53 8.93
C ALA A 366 8.29 -11.50 7.93
N LEU A 367 8.58 -10.32 7.39
CA LEU A 367 9.56 -10.12 6.30
C LEU A 367 9.19 -10.80 4.96
N GLY A 368 7.94 -11.26 4.79
CA GLY A 368 7.42 -11.90 3.57
C GLY A 368 7.17 -10.97 2.38
N GLY A 369 7.04 -9.65 2.65
CA GLY A 369 6.80 -8.62 1.63
C GLY A 369 5.32 -8.30 1.37
N GLY A 370 4.40 -8.86 2.16
CA GLY A 370 2.97 -8.63 2.08
C GLY A 370 2.29 -9.36 0.92
N ASN A 371 1.02 -9.68 1.11
CA ASN A 371 0.16 -10.32 0.11
C ASN A 371 -0.75 -9.27 -0.53
N LEU A 372 -0.63 -9.11 -1.85
CA LEU A 372 -1.45 -8.21 -2.65
C LEU A 372 -2.76 -8.87 -3.08
N HIS A 373 -3.89 -8.24 -2.76
CA HIS A 373 -5.23 -8.64 -3.14
C HIS A 373 -5.87 -7.58 -4.06
N SER A 374 -6.01 -7.91 -5.35
CA SER A 374 -6.64 -7.04 -6.34
C SER A 374 -8.15 -7.30 -6.45
N LEU A 375 -8.95 -6.49 -5.77
CA LEU A 375 -10.41 -6.61 -5.72
C LEU A 375 -11.05 -5.93 -6.94
N ALA A 376 -11.86 -6.64 -7.72
CA ALA A 376 -12.58 -6.05 -8.84
C ALA A 376 -13.79 -5.25 -8.35
N ILE A 377 -14.00 -4.06 -8.93
CA ILE A 377 -15.23 -3.28 -8.75
C ILE A 377 -16.11 -3.49 -9.97
N ASP A 378 -17.38 -3.81 -9.73
CA ASP A 378 -18.35 -3.95 -10.81
C ASP A 378 -18.69 -2.58 -11.40
N THR A 379 -18.43 -2.41 -12.68
CA THR A 379 -18.69 -1.18 -13.45
C THR A 379 -19.70 -1.43 -14.56
N ALA A 380 -20.46 -2.53 -14.52
CA ALA A 380 -21.38 -2.91 -15.58
C ALA A 380 -22.63 -2.02 -15.68
N THR A 381 -22.93 -1.24 -14.65
CA THR A 381 -24.10 -0.35 -14.60
C THR A 381 -23.73 1.03 -14.09
N PRO A 382 -24.46 2.09 -14.46
CA PRO A 382 -24.28 3.39 -13.85
C PRO A 382 -24.67 3.44 -12.36
N GLY A 383 -24.02 4.31 -11.61
CA GLY A 383 -24.24 4.57 -10.19
C GLY A 383 -22.97 4.43 -9.34
N SER A 384 -23.12 4.58 -8.03
CA SER A 384 -22.01 4.41 -7.08
C SER A 384 -21.72 2.95 -6.84
N HIS A 385 -20.55 2.49 -7.27
CA HIS A 385 -20.07 1.12 -7.08
C HIS A 385 -18.83 1.06 -6.20
N GLY A 386 -18.68 -0.05 -5.48
CA GLY A 386 -17.59 -0.26 -4.52
C GLY A 386 -18.09 -0.88 -3.23
N GLY A 387 -17.31 -0.75 -2.16
CA GLY A 387 -17.69 -1.32 -0.88
C GLY A 387 -16.70 -1.07 0.24
N ALA A 388 -17.09 -1.53 1.42
CA ALA A 388 -16.24 -1.60 2.59
C ALA A 388 -15.88 -3.06 2.86
N ILE A 389 -14.61 -3.31 3.17
CA ILE A 389 -14.09 -4.61 3.59
C ILE A 389 -13.55 -4.52 5.02
N GLU A 390 -13.59 -5.63 5.73
CA GLU A 390 -12.86 -5.86 6.97
C GLU A 390 -11.71 -6.81 6.70
N ILE A 391 -10.51 -6.42 7.12
CA ILE A 391 -9.36 -7.30 7.23
C ILE A 391 -9.23 -7.64 8.70
N ALA A 392 -9.33 -8.91 9.07
CA ALA A 392 -9.28 -9.35 10.47
C ALA A 392 -8.30 -10.51 10.64
N SER A 393 -7.69 -10.62 11.82
CA SER A 393 -6.80 -11.71 12.18
C SER A 393 -7.21 -12.33 13.51
N THR A 394 -7.05 -13.64 13.60
CA THR A 394 -7.25 -14.41 14.83
C THR A 394 -5.94 -14.97 15.40
N SER A 395 -4.79 -14.64 14.81
CA SER A 395 -3.48 -15.03 15.32
C SER A 395 -3.33 -14.59 16.77
N HIS A 396 -2.69 -15.43 17.59
CA HIS A 396 -2.68 -15.25 19.03
C HIS A 396 -2.02 -13.91 19.41
N ALA A 397 -2.75 -13.06 20.14
CA ALA A 397 -2.30 -11.75 20.61
C ALA A 397 -1.84 -10.78 19.51
N VAL A 398 -2.30 -10.97 18.26
CA VAL A 398 -1.99 -10.11 17.12
C VAL A 398 -2.32 -8.64 17.40
N ALA A 399 -1.40 -7.74 17.08
CA ALA A 399 -1.64 -6.30 17.17
C ALA A 399 -2.48 -5.82 15.98
N ASN A 400 -3.34 -4.83 16.22
CA ASN A 400 -4.27 -4.27 15.22
C ASN A 400 -5.17 -5.33 14.56
N ASN A 401 -5.68 -6.30 15.34
CA ASN A 401 -6.37 -7.51 14.86
C ASN A 401 -7.57 -7.31 13.91
N HIS A 402 -8.00 -6.08 13.65
CA HIS A 402 -8.96 -5.76 12.59
C HIS A 402 -8.71 -4.35 12.03
N VAL A 403 -8.89 -4.19 10.71
CA VAL A 403 -8.82 -2.92 9.99
C VAL A 403 -9.92 -2.88 8.94
N ALA A 404 -10.73 -1.83 8.94
CA ALA A 404 -11.73 -1.59 7.90
C ALA A 404 -11.16 -0.67 6.81
N GLN A 405 -11.41 -1.02 5.55
CA GLN A 405 -11.04 -0.22 4.38
C GLN A 405 -12.26 -0.03 3.49
N TYR A 406 -12.29 1.04 2.69
CA TYR A 406 -13.39 1.32 1.77
C TYR A 406 -12.90 1.98 0.49
N ALA A 407 -13.57 1.66 -0.62
CA ALA A 407 -13.34 2.29 -1.91
C ALA A 407 -14.65 2.37 -2.69
N PHE A 408 -14.90 3.52 -3.31
CA PHE A 408 -16.07 3.78 -4.15
C PHE A 408 -15.69 4.59 -5.39
N THR A 409 -16.35 4.29 -6.51
CA THR A 409 -16.29 5.05 -7.76
C THR A 409 -17.71 5.34 -8.25
N ASN A 410 -17.92 6.50 -8.87
CA ASN A 410 -19.15 6.74 -9.61
C ASN A 410 -19.00 6.23 -11.04
N VAL A 411 -19.86 5.29 -11.45
CA VAL A 411 -19.90 4.79 -12.82
C VAL A 411 -20.96 5.60 -13.57
N VAL A 412 -20.57 6.22 -14.67
CA VAL A 412 -21.50 6.96 -15.55
C VAL A 412 -21.72 6.19 -16.85
N ASP A 413 -22.90 6.32 -17.44
CA ASP A 413 -23.21 5.81 -18.77
C ASP A 413 -22.40 6.55 -19.85
N HIS A 414 -22.30 5.97 -21.04
CA HIS A 414 -21.65 6.62 -22.17
C HIS A 414 -22.39 7.90 -22.59
N ALA A 415 -21.66 8.87 -23.11
CA ALA A 415 -22.21 10.09 -23.68
C ALA A 415 -23.00 9.76 -24.96
N ASN A 416 -24.10 10.48 -25.19
CA ASN A 416 -24.94 10.28 -26.36
C ASN A 416 -25.18 11.60 -27.11
N PRO A 417 -24.47 11.87 -28.23
CA PRO A 417 -24.67 13.06 -29.05
C PRO A 417 -25.96 12.98 -29.88
N SER A 418 -26.73 14.08 -30.00
CA SER A 418 -27.93 14.14 -30.84
C SER A 418 -28.16 15.52 -31.47
N PHE A 419 -28.85 15.56 -32.61
CA PHE A 419 -29.38 16.79 -33.20
C PHE A 419 -30.75 17.22 -32.63
N ASP A 420 -31.36 16.43 -31.74
CA ASP A 420 -32.58 16.78 -31.01
C ASP A 420 -32.31 16.76 -29.49
N ALA A 421 -33.03 17.61 -28.75
CA ALA A 421 -32.83 17.75 -27.30
C ALA A 421 -33.41 16.60 -26.47
N THR A 422 -34.24 15.75 -27.09
CA THR A 422 -35.02 14.72 -26.39
C THR A 422 -34.95 13.36 -27.06
N ASP A 423 -34.99 13.33 -28.38
CA ASP A 423 -34.90 12.11 -29.17
C ASP A 423 -33.45 11.89 -29.61
N ASP A 424 -33.09 10.61 -29.74
CA ASP A 424 -31.81 10.20 -30.28
C ASP A 424 -31.82 10.34 -31.82
N LEU A 425 -31.20 11.42 -32.32
CA LEU A 425 -31.23 11.83 -33.72
C LEU A 425 -29.80 11.94 -34.28
N ASP A 426 -29.35 10.84 -34.89
CA ASP A 426 -28.01 10.73 -35.47
C ASP A 426 -27.81 11.44 -36.81
N ILE A 427 -28.91 11.75 -37.50
CA ILE A 427 -28.89 12.31 -38.85
C ILE A 427 -29.84 13.50 -38.92
N ALA A 428 -29.30 14.64 -39.34
CA ALA A 428 -30.08 15.84 -39.57
C ALA A 428 -29.83 16.43 -40.96
N THR A 429 -30.82 17.18 -41.46
CA THR A 429 -30.71 17.95 -42.69
C THR A 429 -31.13 19.39 -42.44
N ILE A 430 -30.26 20.34 -42.76
CA ILE A 430 -30.58 21.77 -42.79
C ILE A 430 -30.63 22.21 -44.24
N ASP A 431 -31.85 22.36 -44.75
CA ASP A 431 -32.10 22.81 -46.12
C ASP A 431 -32.45 24.30 -46.14
N PHE A 432 -31.60 25.12 -46.74
CA PHE A 432 -31.83 26.55 -46.95
C PHE A 432 -32.97 26.84 -47.92
N GLY A 433 -33.41 25.85 -48.69
CA GLY A 433 -34.38 25.99 -49.77
C GLY A 433 -33.76 26.69 -50.98
N VAL A 434 -34.60 27.36 -51.77
CA VAL A 434 -34.14 28.20 -52.87
C VAL A 434 -33.89 29.61 -52.36
N VAL A 435 -32.71 30.15 -52.66
CA VAL A 435 -32.21 31.45 -52.20
C VAL A 435 -31.78 32.28 -53.40
N ALA A 436 -32.16 33.56 -53.42
CA ALA A 436 -31.72 34.48 -54.47
C ALA A 436 -30.19 34.67 -54.46
N LEU A 437 -29.59 34.62 -55.65
CA LEU A 437 -28.19 34.92 -55.88
C LEU A 437 -27.80 36.29 -55.31
N GLY A 438 -26.69 36.35 -54.57
CA GLY A 438 -26.18 37.59 -53.99
C GLY A 438 -26.95 38.10 -52.76
N SER A 439 -27.81 37.26 -52.17
CA SER A 439 -28.36 37.53 -50.84
C SER A 439 -27.24 37.72 -49.81
N SER A 440 -27.51 38.49 -48.76
CA SER A 440 -26.62 38.51 -47.60
C SER A 440 -26.42 37.09 -47.07
N THR A 441 -25.25 36.80 -46.50
CA THR A 441 -24.96 35.52 -45.85
C THR A 441 -26.11 35.12 -44.94
N LEU A 442 -26.63 33.91 -45.18
CA LEU A 442 -27.76 33.35 -44.45
C LEU A 442 -27.22 32.38 -43.41
N ASN A 443 -27.63 32.61 -42.16
CA ASN A 443 -27.35 31.72 -41.05
C ASN A 443 -28.64 31.01 -40.65
N ARG A 444 -28.56 29.69 -40.50
CA ARG A 444 -29.63 28.89 -39.89
C ARG A 444 -29.11 28.30 -38.58
N PRO A 445 -29.69 28.70 -37.42
CA PRO A 445 -29.26 28.17 -36.15
C PRO A 445 -29.63 26.69 -36.03
N ALA A 446 -28.74 25.93 -35.42
CA ALA A 446 -28.89 24.53 -35.07
C ALA A 446 -28.17 24.27 -33.74
N ALA A 447 -28.42 23.11 -33.15
CA ALA A 447 -27.80 22.71 -31.90
C ALA A 447 -27.34 21.25 -31.96
N LEU A 448 -26.27 20.96 -31.24
CA LEU A 448 -25.87 19.62 -30.85
C LEU A 448 -26.17 19.46 -29.36
N HIS A 449 -26.80 18.35 -29.00
CA HIS A 449 -27.19 18.04 -27.64
C HIS A 449 -26.38 16.85 -27.13
N ALA A 450 -25.94 16.92 -25.88
CA ALA A 450 -25.49 15.74 -25.14
C ALA A 450 -26.72 15.20 -24.39
N LEU A 451 -27.32 14.11 -24.86
CA LEU A 451 -28.50 13.54 -24.21
C LEU A 451 -28.15 12.99 -22.83
N GLU A 452 -29.02 13.23 -21.85
CA GLU A 452 -28.91 12.66 -20.52
C GLU A 452 -29.79 11.40 -20.41
N SER A 453 -29.18 10.22 -20.62
CA SER A 453 -29.88 8.93 -20.53
C SER A 453 -30.28 8.61 -19.09
N LEU A 454 -29.44 9.01 -18.13
CA LEU A 454 -29.64 8.83 -16.70
C LEU A 454 -29.23 10.09 -15.93
N LEU A 455 -30.19 10.65 -15.18
CA LEU A 455 -30.02 11.92 -14.47
C LEU A 455 -28.82 11.88 -13.53
N GLY A 456 -27.79 12.67 -13.82
CA GLY A 456 -26.56 12.79 -13.03
C GLY A 456 -25.52 11.69 -13.23
N ASP A 457 -25.80 10.69 -14.07
CA ASP A 457 -24.97 9.49 -14.27
C ASP A 457 -24.71 9.22 -15.76
N THR A 458 -24.53 10.26 -16.57
CA THR A 458 -24.12 10.18 -17.99
C THR A 458 -22.80 10.93 -18.18
N ALA A 459 -21.87 10.37 -18.95
CA ALA A 459 -20.58 10.99 -19.26
C ALA A 459 -20.76 12.31 -20.02
N ALA A 460 -19.80 13.22 -19.86
CA ALA A 460 -19.72 14.40 -20.72
C ALA A 460 -19.29 14.00 -22.13
N LEU A 461 -19.73 14.79 -23.12
CA LEU A 461 -19.53 14.56 -24.54
C LEU A 461 -18.37 15.41 -25.06
N ASP A 462 -17.53 14.77 -25.88
CA ASP A 462 -16.43 15.41 -26.61
C ASP A 462 -16.70 15.30 -28.12
N LEU A 463 -16.49 16.39 -28.86
CA LEU A 463 -16.50 16.40 -30.33
C LEU A 463 -15.06 16.50 -30.81
N ASP A 464 -14.52 15.39 -31.27
CA ASP A 464 -13.11 15.24 -31.63
C ASP A 464 -12.81 15.68 -33.05
N VAL A 465 -13.70 15.34 -33.98
CA VAL A 465 -13.45 15.47 -35.41
C VAL A 465 -14.67 16.00 -36.14
N ILE A 466 -14.42 16.94 -37.05
CA ILE A 466 -15.40 17.43 -38.02
C ILE A 466 -14.82 17.19 -39.42
N VAL A 467 -15.43 16.29 -40.18
CA VAL A 467 -15.09 16.04 -41.58
C VAL A 467 -16.20 16.59 -42.46
N ALA A 468 -15.92 17.68 -43.18
CA ALA A 468 -16.83 18.24 -44.17
C ALA A 468 -16.42 17.84 -45.59
N SER A 469 -17.40 17.47 -46.42
CA SER A 469 -17.20 17.11 -47.83
C SER A 469 -18.34 17.65 -48.71
N GLY A 470 -18.08 17.83 -50.01
CA GLY A 470 -19.02 18.46 -50.94
C GLY A 470 -18.73 19.95 -51.15
N ASP A 471 -19.77 20.78 -51.18
CA ASP A 471 -19.70 22.20 -51.51
C ASP A 471 -19.34 23.10 -50.31
N THR A 472 -18.25 22.77 -49.61
CA THR A 472 -17.88 23.36 -48.31
C THR A 472 -17.55 24.86 -48.34
N VAL A 473 -17.39 25.44 -49.54
CA VAL A 473 -17.21 26.88 -49.73
C VAL A 473 -18.56 27.60 -49.71
N ALA A 474 -19.59 27.00 -50.30
CA ALA A 474 -20.94 27.56 -50.35
C ALA A 474 -21.74 27.22 -49.09
N LEU A 475 -21.58 26.02 -48.55
CA LEU A 475 -22.28 25.53 -47.37
C LEU A 475 -21.28 25.12 -46.29
N SER A 476 -21.30 25.84 -45.16
CA SER A 476 -20.37 25.64 -44.04
C SER A 476 -21.07 25.72 -42.70
N THR A 477 -20.33 25.58 -41.60
CA THR A 477 -20.83 25.71 -40.23
C THR A 477 -19.88 26.51 -39.36
N THR A 478 -20.39 27.14 -38.30
CA THR A 478 -19.57 27.73 -37.23
C THR A 478 -19.16 26.72 -36.16
N LEU A 479 -19.61 25.47 -36.25
CA LEU A 479 -19.30 24.43 -35.28
C LEU A 479 -17.78 24.16 -35.23
N THR A 480 -17.25 24.06 -34.01
CA THR A 480 -15.88 23.66 -33.74
C THR A 480 -15.86 22.49 -32.76
N THR A 481 -14.80 21.69 -32.81
CA THR A 481 -14.53 20.64 -31.82
C THR A 481 -14.54 21.20 -30.39
N PHE A 482 -14.99 20.40 -29.43
CA PHE A 482 -15.10 20.77 -28.03
C PHE A 482 -14.87 19.55 -27.14
N ALA A 483 -14.62 19.78 -25.86
CA ALA A 483 -14.55 18.74 -24.84
C ALA A 483 -15.34 19.16 -23.59
N GLY A 484 -15.89 18.19 -22.89
CA GLY A 484 -16.58 18.34 -21.61
C GLY A 484 -17.95 18.98 -21.72
N LEU A 485 -18.70 18.76 -22.81
CA LEU A 485 -20.10 19.19 -22.85
C LEU A 485 -20.90 18.28 -21.90
N ALA A 486 -21.36 18.85 -20.78
CA ALA A 486 -22.09 18.08 -19.78
C ALA A 486 -23.38 17.47 -20.36
N ALA A 487 -23.73 16.27 -19.90
CA ALA A 487 -25.00 15.66 -20.27
C ALA A 487 -26.19 16.57 -19.91
N GLY A 488 -27.17 16.65 -20.80
CA GLY A 488 -28.32 17.54 -20.73
C GLY A 488 -28.08 18.95 -21.30
N GLU A 489 -26.82 19.30 -21.61
CA GLU A 489 -26.47 20.60 -22.22
C GLU A 489 -26.42 20.52 -23.75
N GLN A 490 -26.28 21.70 -24.37
CA GLN A 490 -26.20 21.84 -25.82
C GLN A 490 -25.11 22.82 -26.25
N ILE A 491 -24.65 22.67 -27.49
CA ILE A 491 -23.85 23.65 -28.21
C ILE A 491 -24.63 24.16 -29.42
N ASP A 492 -24.84 25.47 -29.44
CA ASP A 492 -25.44 26.16 -30.57
C ASP A 492 -24.39 26.44 -31.65
N PHE A 493 -24.78 26.26 -32.91
CA PHE A 493 -23.98 26.62 -34.07
C PHE A 493 -24.86 27.14 -35.20
N ASP A 494 -24.28 27.87 -36.14
CA ASP A 494 -24.96 28.28 -37.37
C ASP A 494 -24.50 27.40 -38.54
N ALA A 495 -25.44 26.86 -39.30
CA ALA A 495 -25.19 26.50 -40.70
C ALA A 495 -25.17 27.80 -41.51
N VAL A 496 -24.23 27.91 -42.45
CA VAL A 496 -23.95 29.14 -43.19
C VAL A 496 -24.00 28.87 -44.69
N LEU A 497 -24.80 29.67 -45.41
CA LEU A 497 -24.84 29.70 -46.87
C LEU A 497 -24.17 30.97 -47.41
N ASP A 498 -23.13 30.79 -48.23
CA ASP A 498 -22.61 31.80 -49.14
C ASP A 498 -23.36 31.72 -50.48
N SER A 499 -24.21 32.72 -50.74
CA SER A 499 -25.02 32.80 -51.95
C SER A 499 -24.34 33.57 -53.09
N ALA A 500 -23.02 33.74 -53.08
CA ALA A 500 -22.29 34.49 -54.10
C ALA A 500 -22.30 33.84 -55.50
N THR A 501 -22.53 32.52 -55.59
CA THR A 501 -22.56 31.77 -56.84
C THR A 501 -23.86 30.99 -57.00
N PRO A 502 -24.47 30.93 -58.19
CA PRO A 502 -25.67 30.15 -58.41
C PRO A 502 -25.33 28.66 -58.56
N GLY A 503 -26.26 27.80 -58.17
CA GLY A 503 -26.12 26.35 -58.24
C GLY A 503 -26.88 25.61 -57.15
N ALA A 504 -26.99 24.29 -57.30
CA ALA A 504 -27.42 23.38 -56.23
C ALA A 504 -26.19 22.94 -55.44
N PHE A 505 -26.21 23.15 -54.14
CA PHE A 505 -25.10 22.85 -53.23
C PHE A 505 -25.52 21.80 -52.22
N ALA A 506 -24.60 20.88 -51.94
CA ALA A 506 -24.73 19.90 -50.87
C ALA A 506 -23.40 19.74 -50.13
N THR A 507 -23.43 19.84 -48.81
CA THR A 507 -22.30 19.54 -47.94
C THR A 507 -22.71 18.50 -46.91
N ASP A 508 -21.97 17.42 -46.82
CA ASP A 508 -22.10 16.41 -45.77
C ASP A 508 -21.02 16.65 -44.71
N LEU A 509 -21.44 16.78 -43.45
CA LEU A 509 -20.56 16.81 -42.29
C LEU A 509 -20.70 15.51 -41.51
N GLN A 510 -19.58 14.82 -41.35
CA GLN A 510 -19.43 13.70 -40.43
C GLN A 510 -18.76 14.25 -39.15
N LEU A 511 -19.46 14.09 -38.03
CA LEU A 511 -19.02 14.55 -36.71
C LEU A 511 -18.67 13.30 -35.89
N GLU A 512 -17.42 13.19 -35.42
CA GLU A 512 -16.97 12.06 -34.60
C GLU A 512 -16.80 12.51 -33.15
N PHE A 513 -17.39 11.74 -32.24
CA PHE A 513 -17.46 12.04 -30.81
C PHE A 513 -16.81 10.92 -29.98
N SER A 514 -16.39 11.30 -28.78
CA SER A 514 -16.02 10.40 -27.69
C SER A 514 -16.74 10.78 -26.40
N ASP A 515 -16.66 9.89 -25.42
CA ASP A 515 -16.90 10.25 -24.03
C ASP A 515 -15.78 11.17 -23.51
N GLU A 516 -16.00 11.75 -22.33
CA GLU A 516 -14.94 12.41 -21.56
C GLU A 516 -13.79 11.44 -21.23
N ASP A 517 -12.55 11.98 -21.18
CA ASP A 517 -11.29 11.27 -20.89
C ASP A 517 -11.28 10.55 -19.50
N LEU A 518 -11.98 9.42 -19.39
CA LEU A 518 -12.08 8.60 -18.18
C LEU A 518 -11.83 7.12 -18.49
N PRO A 519 -11.44 6.31 -17.49
CA PRO A 519 -11.43 4.86 -17.67
C PRO A 519 -12.81 4.37 -18.13
N GLY A 520 -12.83 3.57 -19.20
CA GLY A 520 -14.07 3.09 -19.83
C GLY A 520 -14.55 3.92 -21.02
N GLU A 521 -13.85 5.00 -21.39
CA GLU A 521 -14.18 5.84 -22.55
C GLU A 521 -14.41 5.02 -23.83
N ALA A 522 -15.53 5.32 -24.50
CA ALA A 522 -15.80 4.93 -25.87
C ALA A 522 -15.56 6.12 -26.81
N SER A 523 -15.10 5.81 -28.01
CA SER A 523 -14.87 6.78 -29.08
C SER A 523 -15.42 6.29 -30.42
N GLY A 524 -15.62 7.21 -31.36
CA GLY A 524 -16.06 6.91 -32.72
C GLY A 524 -17.57 6.88 -32.91
N VAL A 525 -18.34 7.43 -31.96
CA VAL A 525 -19.77 7.72 -32.19
C VAL A 525 -19.86 8.79 -33.27
N THR A 526 -20.73 8.60 -34.27
CA THR A 526 -20.76 9.46 -35.46
C THR A 526 -22.14 10.02 -35.72
N LEU A 527 -22.25 11.35 -35.85
CA LEU A 527 -23.44 12.01 -36.38
C LEU A 527 -23.23 12.54 -37.80
N MET A 528 -24.30 12.56 -38.59
CA MET A 528 -24.28 13.05 -39.97
C MET A 528 -25.19 14.25 -40.14
N LEU A 529 -24.62 15.41 -40.49
CA LEU A 529 -25.37 16.61 -40.84
C LEU A 529 -25.25 16.88 -42.34
N GLN A 530 -26.39 16.92 -43.03
CA GLN A 530 -26.45 17.33 -44.43
C GLN A 530 -26.94 18.78 -44.54
N LEU A 531 -26.17 19.61 -45.23
CA LEU A 531 -26.57 20.96 -45.60
C LEU A 531 -26.98 20.97 -47.07
N LEU A 532 -28.14 21.54 -47.38
CA LEU A 532 -28.66 21.67 -48.74
C LEU A 532 -29.02 23.13 -49.03
N ALA A 533 -28.75 23.58 -50.25
CA ALA A 533 -29.25 24.86 -50.72
C ALA A 533 -29.35 24.86 -52.24
N ARG A 534 -30.31 25.60 -52.79
CA ARG A 534 -30.29 26.02 -54.19
C ARG A 534 -30.14 27.54 -54.25
N VAL A 535 -29.05 28.03 -54.81
CA VAL A 535 -28.90 29.46 -55.11
C VAL A 535 -29.33 29.68 -56.55
N ALA A 536 -30.43 30.39 -56.75
CA ALA A 536 -31.03 30.62 -58.07
C ALA A 536 -30.93 32.10 -58.47
N ILE A 537 -30.91 32.36 -59.77
CA ILE A 537 -30.97 33.71 -60.32
C ILE A 537 -32.38 34.24 -60.03
N GLY A 538 -32.51 35.47 -59.52
CA GLY A 538 -33.82 36.08 -59.34
C GLY A 538 -34.62 36.03 -60.64
N GLY A 539 -35.82 35.44 -60.62
CA GLY A 539 -36.61 35.21 -61.83
C GLY A 539 -36.59 33.79 -62.40
N ASP A 540 -35.72 32.89 -61.92
CA ASP A 540 -35.66 31.48 -62.35
C ASP A 540 -36.55 30.63 -61.44
N ALA A 541 -37.84 30.54 -61.73
CA ALA A 541 -38.83 29.92 -60.85
C ALA A 541 -38.78 28.39 -60.85
N ASP A 542 -38.52 27.77 -62.00
CA ASP A 542 -38.42 26.31 -62.05
C ASP A 542 -37.00 25.80 -61.72
N THR A 543 -36.06 26.73 -61.50
CA THR A 543 -34.68 26.46 -61.13
C THR A 543 -33.96 25.61 -62.19
N ASP A 544 -34.28 25.80 -63.47
CA ASP A 544 -33.60 25.11 -64.57
C ASP A 544 -32.26 25.76 -64.96
N GLY A 545 -31.95 26.91 -64.36
CA GLY A 545 -30.73 27.67 -64.55
C GLY A 545 -30.81 28.73 -65.65
N LEU A 546 -32.01 29.05 -66.17
CA LEU A 546 -32.24 30.09 -67.17
C LEU A 546 -33.51 30.90 -66.86
N VAL A 547 -33.38 32.22 -66.66
CA VAL A 547 -34.54 33.11 -66.51
C VAL A 547 -35.24 33.27 -67.85
N SER A 548 -36.39 32.61 -68.01
CA SER A 548 -37.08 32.43 -69.28
C SER A 548 -38.55 32.88 -69.25
N GLY A 549 -39.24 32.70 -70.37
CA GLY A 549 -40.68 32.96 -70.46
C GLY A 549 -41.52 31.91 -69.73
N THR A 550 -40.94 30.75 -69.39
CA THR A 550 -41.58 29.70 -68.61
C THR A 550 -41.72 30.15 -67.15
N ASP A 551 -40.68 30.80 -66.61
CA ASP A 551 -40.66 31.32 -65.24
C ASP A 551 -41.64 32.45 -65.01
N TYR A 552 -41.84 33.28 -66.02
CA TYR A 552 -42.89 34.30 -66.01
C TYR A 552 -44.28 33.70 -65.75
N LEU A 553 -44.54 32.46 -66.20
CA LEU A 553 -45.82 31.81 -65.99
C LEU A 553 -46.03 31.42 -64.52
N ALA A 554 -44.96 31.15 -63.77
CA ALA A 554 -45.04 30.93 -62.32
C ALA A 554 -45.55 32.19 -61.63
N TRP A 555 -44.86 33.32 -61.80
CA TRP A 555 -45.28 34.61 -61.26
C TRP A 555 -46.68 35.02 -61.73
N ALA A 556 -46.96 34.93 -63.04
CA ALA A 556 -48.25 35.36 -63.60
C ALA A 556 -49.41 34.47 -63.11
N GLY A 557 -49.15 33.20 -62.83
CA GLY A 557 -50.11 32.24 -62.29
C GLY A 557 -50.45 32.47 -60.82
N HIS A 558 -49.55 33.09 -60.06
CA HIS A 558 -49.67 33.28 -58.62
C HIS A 558 -49.69 34.75 -58.18
N TRP A 559 -49.87 35.68 -59.12
CA TRP A 559 -49.98 37.11 -58.85
C TRP A 559 -50.98 37.44 -57.74
N GLY A 560 -50.53 38.22 -56.76
CA GLY A 560 -51.33 38.69 -55.63
C GLY A 560 -51.55 37.63 -54.54
N GLN A 561 -50.88 36.48 -54.61
CA GLN A 561 -50.85 35.51 -53.52
C GLN A 561 -49.92 35.99 -52.41
N SER A 562 -50.35 35.76 -51.16
CA SER A 562 -49.54 35.95 -49.96
C SER A 562 -49.00 34.60 -49.49
N ALA A 563 -47.79 34.58 -48.95
CA ALA A 563 -46.99 33.40 -48.63
C ALA A 563 -46.57 32.58 -49.87
N GLY A 564 -46.16 33.26 -50.94
CA GLY A 564 -45.63 32.62 -52.14
C GLY A 564 -44.27 31.95 -51.89
N ALA A 565 -44.03 30.78 -52.49
CA ALA A 565 -42.71 30.18 -52.52
C ALA A 565 -41.92 30.66 -53.76
N TRP A 566 -40.61 30.40 -53.77
CA TRP A 566 -39.76 30.70 -54.93
C TRP A 566 -40.35 30.20 -56.25
N ASN A 567 -40.80 28.94 -56.26
CA ASN A 567 -41.35 28.29 -57.45
C ASN A 567 -42.71 28.84 -57.88
N ASP A 568 -43.37 29.65 -57.05
CA ASP A 568 -44.60 30.35 -57.39
C ASP A 568 -44.32 31.74 -58.00
N GLY A 569 -43.06 32.16 -58.05
CA GLY A 569 -42.63 33.45 -58.60
C GLY A 569 -42.42 34.54 -57.55
N GLU A 570 -42.13 34.15 -56.31
CA GLU A 570 -41.63 35.03 -55.26
C GLU A 570 -40.10 35.07 -55.36
N PHE A 571 -39.53 36.21 -55.76
CA PHE A 571 -38.11 36.32 -56.09
C PHE A 571 -37.36 37.31 -55.22
N ASN A 572 -38.06 38.08 -54.38
CA ASN A 572 -37.46 39.10 -53.51
C ASN A 572 -37.47 38.73 -52.00
N GLY A 573 -38.11 37.62 -51.62
CA GLY A 573 -38.15 37.10 -50.24
C GLY A 573 -39.03 37.87 -49.25
N ASP A 574 -39.94 38.74 -49.69
CA ASP A 574 -40.89 39.46 -48.83
C ASP A 574 -42.20 38.70 -48.51
N GLY A 575 -42.41 37.55 -49.15
CA GLY A 575 -43.53 36.63 -48.99
C GLY A 575 -44.78 37.02 -49.79
N VAL A 576 -44.74 38.00 -50.69
CA VAL A 576 -45.87 38.45 -51.50
C VAL A 576 -45.49 38.46 -52.97
N ILE A 577 -46.28 37.78 -53.81
CA ILE A 577 -46.03 37.76 -55.26
C ILE A 577 -46.66 38.99 -55.90
N ASP A 578 -45.85 40.02 -56.16
CA ASP A 578 -46.29 41.29 -56.71
C ASP A 578 -45.37 41.89 -57.78
N GLY A 579 -45.53 43.19 -58.04
CA GLY A 579 -44.82 43.89 -59.10
C GLY A 579 -43.31 43.97 -58.86
N LEU A 580 -42.86 43.81 -57.62
CA LEU A 580 -41.45 43.77 -57.26
C LEU A 580 -40.80 42.48 -57.72
N ASP A 581 -41.46 41.33 -57.62
CA ASP A 581 -40.96 40.06 -58.17
C ASP A 581 -40.90 40.09 -59.70
N TYR A 582 -41.90 40.71 -60.33
CA TYR A 582 -41.87 40.93 -61.78
C TYR A 582 -40.64 41.74 -62.21
N LEU A 583 -40.26 42.76 -61.43
CA LEU A 583 -39.07 43.55 -61.71
C LEU A 583 -37.81 42.68 -61.59
N VAL A 584 -37.72 41.82 -60.56
CA VAL A 584 -36.61 40.87 -60.42
C VAL A 584 -36.53 39.92 -61.63
N TRP A 585 -37.65 39.36 -62.09
CA TRP A 585 -37.67 38.54 -63.31
C TRP A 585 -37.28 39.33 -64.55
N ALA A 586 -37.85 40.53 -64.75
CA ALA A 586 -37.62 41.35 -65.93
C ALA A 586 -36.17 41.85 -66.03
N GLU A 587 -35.53 42.13 -64.90
CA GLU A 587 -34.12 42.53 -64.82
C GLU A 587 -33.16 41.39 -65.20
N ASN A 588 -33.53 40.15 -64.88
CA ASN A 588 -32.67 38.99 -65.12
C ASN A 588 -33.05 38.19 -66.38
N TYR A 589 -34.12 38.55 -67.11
CA TYR A 589 -34.59 37.82 -68.28
C TYR A 589 -33.49 37.54 -69.32
N GLY A 590 -33.32 36.27 -69.67
CA GLY A 590 -32.29 35.79 -70.61
C GLY A 590 -30.92 35.52 -69.97
N THR A 591 -30.76 35.75 -68.66
CA THR A 591 -29.56 35.36 -67.90
C THR A 591 -29.59 33.88 -67.60
N SER A 592 -28.44 33.21 -67.73
CA SER A 592 -28.29 31.78 -67.40
C SER A 592 -27.19 31.56 -66.37
N GLU A 593 -27.32 30.53 -65.52
CA GLU A 593 -26.30 30.16 -64.52
C GLU A 593 -24.93 29.96 -65.19
N GLN A 594 -24.91 29.31 -66.36
CA GLN A 594 -23.69 29.11 -67.16
C GLN A 594 -23.01 30.43 -67.54
N SER A 595 -23.78 31.47 -67.86
CA SER A 595 -23.23 32.78 -68.22
C SER A 595 -22.61 33.51 -67.02
N LEU A 596 -23.13 33.30 -65.81
CA LEU A 596 -22.62 33.92 -64.59
C LEU A 596 -21.37 33.20 -64.06
N LEU A 597 -21.36 31.87 -64.09
CA LEU A 597 -20.20 31.06 -63.72
C LEU A 597 -19.01 31.24 -64.69
N ALA A 598 -19.27 31.60 -65.95
CA ALA A 598 -18.22 31.92 -66.92
C ALA A 598 -17.51 33.26 -66.67
N VAL A 599 -18.12 34.18 -65.91
CA VAL A 599 -17.56 35.51 -65.58
C VAL A 599 -16.68 35.46 -64.32
N THR A 600 -16.88 34.47 -63.43
CA THR A 600 -16.20 34.36 -62.14
C THR A 600 -14.89 33.53 -62.17
N VAL A 601 -14.56 32.86 -63.28
CA VAL A 601 -13.29 32.13 -63.45
C VAL A 601 -12.24 33.09 -64.04
N PRO A 602 -11.17 33.48 -63.31
CA PRO A 602 -10.05 34.18 -63.93
C PRO A 602 -9.39 33.25 -64.95
N GLU A 603 -9.16 33.73 -66.17
CA GLU A 603 -8.46 32.96 -67.20
C GLU A 603 -7.18 32.32 -66.61
N PRO A 604 -6.92 31.03 -66.86
CA PRO A 604 -5.74 30.40 -66.28
C PRO A 604 -4.48 31.09 -66.80
N ALA A 605 -3.47 31.22 -65.95
CA ALA A 605 -2.15 31.80 -66.25
C ALA A 605 -1.38 31.11 -67.42
N SER A 606 -2.01 30.17 -68.12
CA SER A 606 -1.56 29.55 -69.37
C SER A 606 -1.21 30.55 -70.47
N ALA A 607 -1.87 31.72 -70.51
CA ALA A 607 -1.56 32.77 -71.49
C ALA A 607 -0.20 33.47 -71.22
N ALA A 608 0.31 33.43 -69.98
CA ALA A 608 1.64 33.97 -69.66
C ALA A 608 2.78 33.01 -70.05
N LEU A 609 2.52 31.72 -70.21
CA LEU A 609 3.52 30.71 -70.59
C LEU A 609 3.75 30.63 -72.12
N LEU A 610 2.83 31.13 -72.94
CA LEU A 610 2.99 31.12 -74.40
C LEU A 610 3.76 32.34 -74.97
N ALA A 611 3.98 33.38 -74.15
CA ALA A 611 4.73 34.58 -74.55
C ALA A 611 6.26 34.47 -74.36
N ALA A 612 6.77 33.38 -73.75
CA ALA A 612 8.21 33.16 -73.54
C ALA A 612 8.90 32.30 -74.63
N VAL A 613 8.16 31.78 -75.63
CA VAL A 613 8.69 30.78 -76.58
C VAL A 613 8.92 31.30 -78.01
N LEU A 614 8.55 32.53 -78.36
CA LEU A 614 8.74 33.03 -79.73
C LEU A 614 9.31 34.45 -79.77
N VAL A 615 10.63 34.56 -80.03
CA VAL A 615 11.31 35.43 -81.02
C VAL A 615 12.85 35.39 -80.81
N PRO A 616 13.68 35.44 -81.87
CA PRO A 616 14.74 34.46 -82.10
C PRO A 616 16.19 34.96 -82.04
N LEU A 617 17.10 33.98 -82.13
CA LEU A 617 18.50 34.00 -82.58
C LEU A 617 19.09 35.37 -83.00
N GLY A 618 20.23 35.72 -82.38
CA GLY A 618 21.14 36.73 -82.91
C GLY A 618 22.50 36.83 -82.21
N LEU A 619 23.47 36.04 -82.70
CA LEU A 619 24.93 36.32 -82.71
C LEU A 619 25.70 36.19 -81.36
N ARG A 620 26.50 35.14 -81.14
CA ARG A 620 27.90 34.86 -81.61
C ARG A 620 29.02 35.41 -80.69
N PHE A 621 29.90 34.47 -80.29
CA PHE A 621 31.29 34.60 -79.78
C PHE A 621 31.44 35.14 -78.34
N ARG A 622 32.29 34.63 -77.43
CA ARG A 622 33.56 33.86 -77.54
C ARG A 622 34.00 33.43 -76.12
N ARG A 623 34.53 32.19 -75.96
CA ARG A 623 35.66 31.75 -75.07
C ARG A 623 35.60 32.12 -73.56
N ARG A 624 36.00 31.31 -72.58
CA ARG A 624 36.95 30.18 -72.45
C ARG A 624 36.94 29.76 -70.96
N ARG A 625 37.20 28.46 -70.70
CA ARG A 625 37.91 27.86 -69.53
C ARG A 625 37.29 28.06 -68.13
N GLY A 626 37.16 27.06 -67.27
CA GLY A 626 37.62 25.67 -67.30
C GLY A 626 37.52 25.05 -65.89
N ALA A 627 37.96 23.78 -65.79
CA ALA A 627 38.38 23.05 -64.58
C ALA A 627 37.28 22.81 -63.50
N SER A 628 36.75 21.58 -63.35
CA SER A 628 37.22 20.50 -62.45
C SER A 628 37.21 20.91 -60.97
N ALA A 629 36.63 20.17 -60.03
CA ALA A 629 36.40 18.72 -59.92
C ALA A 629 35.07 18.41 -59.24
#